data_AF-A0A553SRB8-F1
#
_entry.id   AF-A0A553SRB8-F1
#
_cell.length_a   1.000
_cell.length_b   1.000
_cell.length_c   1.000
_cell.angle_alpha   90.00
_cell.angle_beta   90.00
_cell.angle_gamma   90.00
#
_symmetry.space_group_name_H-M   'P 1'
#
loop_
_entity.id
_entity.type
_entity.pdbx_description
1 polymer ?
#
loop_
_entity_poly.entity_id
_entity_poly.type
_entity_poly.pdbx_seq_one_letter_code
_entity_poly.pdbx_strand_id
1 'polypeptide(L)'
;MKNIYTSFSFYCFLGTIGWTLLAYMVGSLFTPTGNTYFNGYEWLGYLFFAPLIITPILGVVFGFKGEKSKIKIISIFGNTILFFTISLLSIALIIYDFIPQ
;
A
#
# COMPACT_ATOMS: atom_id res chain seq x y z
N MET A 1 -25.35 -8.96 2.87
CA MET A 1 -24.40 -8.29 1.95
C MET A 1 -23.59 -7.18 2.61
N LYS A 2 -24.20 -6.23 3.34
CA LYS A 2 -23.47 -5.08 3.90
C LYS A 2 -22.42 -5.46 4.96
N ASN A 3 -22.64 -6.51 5.76
CA ASN A 3 -21.61 -7.08 6.64
C ASN A 3 -20.36 -7.58 5.89
N ILE A 4 -20.54 -8.19 4.71
CA ILE A 4 -19.44 -8.68 3.86
C ILE A 4 -18.54 -7.51 3.42
N TYR A 5 -19.13 -6.35 3.09
CA TYR A 5 -18.37 -5.16 2.71
C TYR A 5 -17.53 -4.59 3.86
N THR A 6 -18.06 -4.62 5.10
CA THR A 6 -17.30 -4.21 6.28
C THR A 6 -16.11 -5.13 6.53
N SER A 7 -16.32 -6.46 6.43
CA SER A 7 -15.24 -7.44 6.54
C SER A 7 -14.20 -7.27 5.42
N PHE A 8 -14.65 -7.10 4.18
CA PHE A 8 -13.77 -6.86 3.03
C PHE A 8 -12.90 -5.62 3.22
N SER A 9 -13.50 -4.50 3.64
CA SER A 9 -12.78 -3.26 3.99
C SER A 9 -11.70 -3.49 5.05
N PHE A 10 -12.01 -4.28 6.06
CA PHE A 10 -11.07 -4.63 7.12
C PHE A 10 -9.95 -5.56 6.62
N TYR A 11 -10.25 -6.50 5.74
CA TYR A 11 -9.22 -7.34 5.10
C TYR A 11 -8.33 -6.54 4.15
N CYS A 12 -8.86 -5.51 3.46
CA CYS A 12 -8.02 -4.57 2.70
C CYS A 12 -7.04 -3.84 3.62
N PHE A 13 -7.48 -3.43 4.81
CA PHE A 13 -6.62 -2.77 5.79
C PHE A 13 -5.47 -3.70 6.25
N LEU A 14 -5.81 -4.91 6.70
CA LEU A 14 -4.81 -5.90 7.13
C LEU A 14 -3.90 -6.35 5.98
N GLY A 15 -4.47 -6.57 4.80
CA GLY A 15 -3.73 -6.96 3.60
C GLY A 15 -2.72 -5.91 3.18
N THR A 16 -3.09 -4.63 3.24
CA THR A 16 -2.17 -3.52 2.94
C THR A 16 -1.00 -3.48 3.93
N ILE A 17 -1.25 -3.69 5.23
CA ILE A 17 -0.16 -3.78 6.23
C ILE A 17 0.75 -4.98 5.92
N GLY A 18 0.18 -6.16 5.69
CA GLY A 18 0.96 -7.36 5.39
C GLY A 18 1.80 -7.20 4.12
N TRP A 19 1.24 -6.58 3.10
CA TRP A 19 1.93 -6.32 1.85
C TRP A 19 3.04 -5.29 1.99
N THR A 20 2.85 -4.25 2.82
CA THR A 20 3.92 -3.28 3.14
C THR A 20 5.08 -3.95 3.85
N LEU A 21 4.80 -4.82 4.83
CA LEU A 21 5.84 -5.59 5.53
C LEU A 21 6.59 -6.51 4.58
N LEU A 22 5.87 -7.17 3.66
CA LEU A 22 6.48 -8.05 2.69
C LEU A 22 7.33 -7.27 1.67
N ALA A 23 6.86 -6.12 1.19
CA ALA A 23 7.65 -5.23 0.34
C ALA A 23 8.93 -4.75 1.04
N TYR A 24 8.85 -4.45 2.35
CA TYR A 24 10.02 -4.11 3.15
C TYR A 24 11.02 -5.27 3.27
N MET A 25 10.54 -6.49 3.55
CA MET A 25 11.40 -7.68 3.62
C MET A 25 12.06 -8.00 2.27
N VAL A 26 11.31 -7.87 1.17
CA VAL A 26 11.86 -8.08 -0.17
C VAL A 26 12.90 -6.99 -0.47
N GLY A 27 12.58 -5.72 -0.22
CA GLY A 27 13.49 -4.60 -0.43
C GLY A 27 14.78 -4.71 0.37
N SER A 28 14.75 -5.24 1.60
CA SER A 28 15.96 -5.41 2.42
C SER A 28 16.89 -6.53 1.93
N LEU A 29 16.37 -7.49 1.16
CA LEU A 29 17.16 -8.54 0.52
C LEU A 29 17.91 -8.03 -0.73
N PHE A 30 17.46 -6.93 -1.32
CA PHE A 30 18.16 -6.28 -2.43
C PHE A 30 19.06 -5.16 -1.87
N THR A 31 20.33 -5.49 -1.62
CA THR A 31 21.36 -4.47 -1.34
C THR A 31 21.48 -3.49 -2.52
N PRO A 32 21.72 -2.19 -2.28
CA PRO A 32 21.99 -1.22 -3.33
C PRO A 32 23.32 -1.57 -4.01
N THR A 33 23.28 -2.46 -4.99
CA THR A 33 24.39 -2.66 -5.92
C THR A 33 24.42 -1.42 -6.80
N GLY A 34 25.41 -0.56 -6.56
CA GLY A 34 25.55 0.76 -7.19
C GLY A 34 25.22 0.76 -8.69
N ASN A 35 24.49 1.80 -9.10
CA ASN A 35 24.35 2.29 -10.48
C ASN A 35 24.16 1.24 -11.58
N THR A 36 23.31 0.24 -11.35
CA THR A 36 22.75 -0.56 -12.45
C THR A 36 21.27 -0.25 -12.58
N TYR A 37 20.97 0.87 -13.24
CA TYR A 37 19.63 1.39 -13.53
C TYR A 37 18.73 0.47 -14.40
N PHE A 38 19.18 -0.78 -14.67
CA PHE A 38 18.48 -1.76 -15.50
C PHE A 38 18.90 -3.19 -15.11
N ASN A 39 18.54 -3.65 -13.91
CA ASN A 39 18.59 -5.08 -13.58
C ASN A 39 17.19 -5.67 -13.72
N GLY A 40 17.07 -6.87 -14.29
CA GLY A 40 15.81 -7.53 -14.69
C GLY A 40 14.79 -7.85 -13.58
N TYR A 41 14.89 -7.22 -12.41
CA TYR A 41 14.04 -7.37 -11.24
C TYR A 41 13.22 -6.11 -10.89
N GLU A 42 13.33 -5.02 -11.66
CA GLU A 42 12.54 -3.79 -11.46
C GLU A 42 11.01 -4.01 -11.49
N TRP A 43 10.56 -5.02 -12.24
CA TRP A 43 9.16 -5.44 -12.26
C TRP A 43 8.64 -5.85 -10.88
N LEU A 44 9.50 -6.30 -9.95
CA LEU A 44 9.11 -6.59 -8.57
C LEU A 44 8.65 -5.32 -7.86
N GLY A 45 9.33 -4.19 -8.08
CA GLY A 45 8.92 -2.90 -7.51
C GLY A 45 7.49 -2.55 -7.92
N TYR A 46 7.18 -2.62 -9.22
CA TYR A 46 5.83 -2.39 -9.74
C TYR A 46 4.79 -3.40 -9.23
N LEU A 47 5.19 -4.68 -9.11
CA LEU A 47 4.35 -5.75 -8.58
C LEU A 47 3.96 -5.49 -7.12
N PHE A 48 4.87 -4.96 -6.31
CA PHE A 48 4.58 -4.62 -4.91
C PHE A 48 3.82 -3.30 -4.78
N PHE A 49 4.10 -2.33 -5.65
CA PHE A 49 3.54 -0.99 -5.56
C PHE A 49 2.06 -0.90 -5.94
N ALA A 50 1.64 -1.55 -7.03
CA ALA A 50 0.26 -1.46 -7.50
C ALA A 50 -0.77 -1.98 -6.46
N PRO A 51 -0.57 -3.14 -5.80
CA PRO A 51 -1.46 -3.60 -4.74
C PRO A 51 -1.47 -2.68 -3.51
N LEU A 52 -0.33 -2.06 -3.16
CA LEU A 52 -0.22 -1.13 -2.02
C LEU A 52 -1.09 0.11 -2.20
N ILE A 53 -1.24 0.59 -3.43
CA ILE A 53 -2.09 1.74 -3.74
C ILE A 53 -3.56 1.33 -3.89
N ILE A 54 -3.84 0.26 -4.64
CA ILE A 54 -5.20 -0.13 -5.03
C ILE A 54 -5.99 -0.71 -3.84
N THR A 55 -5.34 -1.54 -3.02
CA THR A 55 -5.99 -2.24 -1.90
C THR A 55 -6.62 -1.28 -0.88
N PRO A 56 -5.94 -0.23 -0.39
CA PRO A 56 -6.55 0.70 0.54
C PRO A 56 -7.68 1.52 -0.11
N ILE A 57 -7.61 1.84 -1.41
CA ILE A 57 -8.72 2.51 -2.13
C ILE A 57 -9.97 1.62 -2.12
N LEU A 58 -9.82 0.35 -2.47
CA LEU A 58 -10.92 -0.62 -2.40
C LEU A 58 -11.45 -0.74 -0.97
N GLY A 59 -10.56 -0.77 0.02
CA GLY A 59 -10.93 -0.77 1.43
C GLY A 59 -11.82 0.41 1.80
N VAL A 60 -11.46 1.63 1.41
CA VAL A 60 -12.29 2.83 1.63
C VAL A 60 -13.66 2.71 0.95
N VAL A 61 -13.71 2.33 -0.33
CA VAL A 61 -14.95 2.22 -1.11
C VAL A 61 -15.93 1.21 -0.48
N PHE A 62 -15.44 0.01 -0.14
CA PHE A 62 -16.27 -1.01 0.49
C PHE A 62 -16.61 -0.67 1.94
N GLY A 63 -15.71 0.01 2.65
CA GLY A 63 -15.97 0.53 3.99
C GLY A 63 -17.19 1.45 4.01
N PHE A 64 -17.29 2.40 3.07
CA PHE A 64 -18.47 3.28 2.97
C PHE A 64 -19.76 2.51 2.68
N LYS A 65 -19.71 1.48 1.82
CA LYS A 65 -20.85 0.60 1.48
C LYS A 65 -21.25 -0.38 2.60
N GLY A 66 -20.38 -0.57 3.60
CA GLY A 66 -20.57 -1.51 4.71
C GLY A 66 -21.59 -1.07 5.76
N GLU A 67 -21.99 -2.03 6.60
CA GLU A 67 -22.86 -1.84 7.76
C GLU A 67 -22.24 -0.93 8.83
N LYS A 68 -23.07 -0.24 9.62
CA LYS A 68 -22.60 0.62 10.72
C LYS A 68 -21.99 -0.26 11.82
N SER A 69 -20.68 -0.15 12.03
CA SER A 69 -19.97 -0.78 13.14
C SER A 69 -18.74 0.04 13.52
N LYS A 70 -18.20 -0.20 14.72
CA LYS A 70 -16.91 0.41 15.12
C LYS A 70 -15.77 -0.03 14.19
N ILE A 71 -15.81 -1.29 13.74
CA ILE A 71 -14.83 -1.87 12.81
C ILE A 71 -14.87 -1.15 11.45
N LYS A 72 -16.05 -0.74 10.96
CA LYS A 72 -16.17 0.05 9.74
C LYS A 72 -15.36 1.35 9.83
N ILE A 73 -15.52 2.11 10.90
CA ILE A 73 -14.83 3.39 11.07
C ILE A 73 -13.31 3.18 11.09
N ILE A 74 -12.84 2.20 11.87
CA ILE A 74 -11.42 1.84 11.94
C ILE A 74 -10.90 1.45 10.55
N SER A 75 -11.64 0.64 9.81
CA SER A 75 -11.23 0.21 8.47
C SER A 75 -11.16 1.37 7.47
N ILE A 76 -12.12 2.31 7.49
CA ILE A 76 -12.10 3.47 6.59
C ILE A 76 -10.93 4.38 6.92
N PHE A 77 -10.76 4.73 8.21
CA PHE A 77 -9.66 5.59 8.64
C PHE A 77 -8.30 4.94 8.39
N GLY A 78 -8.15 3.65 8.74
CA GLY A 78 -6.92 2.90 8.54
C GLY A 78 -6.52 2.80 7.07
N ASN A 79 -7.46 2.44 6.19
CA ASN A 79 -7.20 2.41 4.74
C ASN A 79 -6.86 3.81 4.20
N THR A 80 -7.55 4.86 4.65
CA THR A 80 -7.25 6.24 4.25
C THR A 80 -5.85 6.67 4.65
N ILE A 81 -5.46 6.41 5.91
CA ILE A 81 -4.11 6.73 6.42
C ILE A 81 -3.06 5.98 5.61
N LEU A 82 -3.22 4.67 5.43
CA LEU A 82 -2.29 3.86 4.65
C LEU A 82 -2.13 4.38 3.22
N PHE A 83 -3.23 4.71 2.54
CA PHE A 83 -3.19 5.29 1.20
C PHE A 83 -2.35 6.57 1.15
N PHE A 84 -2.58 7.51 2.07
CA PHE A 84 -1.80 8.75 2.12
C PHE A 84 -0.34 8.51 2.49
N THR A 85 -0.05 7.64 3.45
CA THR A 85 1.33 7.29 3.83
C THR A 85 2.10 6.71 2.65
N ILE A 86 1.53 5.74 1.95
CA ILE A 86 2.16 5.10 0.78
C ILE A 86 2.33 6.13 -0.34
N SER A 87 1.30 6.91 -0.63
CA SER A 87 1.37 7.95 -1.68
C SER A 87 2.45 9.00 -1.39
N LEU A 88 2.55 9.46 -0.13
CA LEU A 88 3.56 10.43 0.28
C LEU A 88 4.98 9.87 0.13
N LEU A 89 5.19 8.62 0.57
CA LEU A 89 6.47 7.93 0.41
C LEU A 89 6.87 7.83 -1.06
N SER A 90 5.90 7.53 -1.92
CA SER A 90 6.10 7.40 -3.38
C SER A 90 6.56 8.70 -4.00
N ILE A 91 5.89 9.81 -3.65
CA ILE A 91 6.27 11.15 -4.11
C ILE A 91 7.65 11.53 -3.58
N ALA A 92 7.95 11.23 -2.32
CA ALA A 92 9.25 11.51 -1.72
C ALA A 92 10.39 10.77 -2.43
N LEU A 93 10.19 9.51 -2.81
CA LEU A 93 11.17 8.73 -3.59
C LEU A 93 11.40 9.32 -4.98
N ILE A 94 10.32 9.70 -5.68
CA ILE A 94 10.44 10.36 -6.99
C ILE A 94 11.25 11.65 -6.85
N ILE A 95 10.93 12.49 -5.87
CA ILE A 95 11.65 13.77 -5.65
C ILE A 95 13.12 13.52 -5.31
N TYR A 96 13.42 12.52 -4.48
CA TYR A 96 14.79 12.17 -4.11
C TYR A 96 15.65 11.84 -5.34
N ASP A 97 15.12 11.12 -6.32
CA ASP A 97 15.83 10.79 -7.57
C ASP A 97 16.12 12.02 -8.44
N PHE A 98 15.37 13.13 -8.28
CA PHE A 98 15.57 14.37 -9.02
C PHE A 98 16.46 15.39 -8.30
N ILE A 99 16.85 15.16 -7.04
CA ILE A 99 17.78 16.05 -6.33
C ILE A 99 19.21 15.61 -6.71
N PRO A 100 20.00 16.46 -7.41
CA PRO A 100 21.37 16.11 -7.74
C PRO A 100 22.20 15.93 -6.46
N GLN A 101 22.94 14.81 -6.39
CA GLN A 101 23.85 14.48 -5.28
C GLN A 101 25.13 15.32 -5.32
#